data_AF-A0A7Z9LGA6-F1
#
_entry.id   AF-A0A7Z9LGA6-F1
#
_cell.length_a   1.000
_cell.length_b   1.000
_cell.length_c   1.000
_cell.angle_alpha   90.00
_cell.angle_beta   90.00
_cell.angle_gamma   90.00
#
_symmetry.space_group_name_H-M   'P 1'
#
loop_
_entity.id
_entity.type
_entity.pdbx_description
1 polymer ?
#
loop_
_entity_poly.entity_id
_entity_poly.type
_entity_poly.pdbx_seq_one_letter_code
_entity_poly.pdbx_strand_id
1 'polypeptide(L)'
;RGVAKGKDRALNAVEDALHGSLMEDTDIRGAKGILVHVSGPKDTSAYEIQEAMSLIEDMADEDVELIWGASFSDEAGDEVAMTVIATGLS
;
A
#
# COMPACT_ATOMS: atom_id res chain seq x y z
N ARG A 1 0.00 -4.47 -6.94
CA ARG A 1 -1.18 -3.56 -6.86
C ARG A 1 -2.32 -4.37 -6.31
N GLY A 2 -3.01 -3.86 -5.29
CA GLY A 2 -4.21 -4.46 -4.72
C GLY A 2 -5.37 -3.48 -4.72
N VAL A 3 -6.58 -4.01 -4.63
CA VAL A 3 -7.83 -3.23 -4.67
C VAL A 3 -8.81 -3.90 -3.72
N ALA A 4 -9.40 -3.12 -2.81
CA ALA A 4 -10.40 -3.63 -1.90
C ALA A 4 -11.46 -2.59 -1.57
N LYS A 5 -12.55 -3.03 -0.95
CA LYS A 5 -13.73 -2.21 -0.62
C LYS A 5 -14.34 -2.64 0.71
N GLY A 6 -15.20 -1.78 1.24
CA GLY A 6 -15.89 -2.04 2.50
C GLY A 6 -14.96 -1.87 3.72
N LYS A 7 -15.22 -2.67 4.76
CA LYS A 7 -14.46 -2.62 6.01
C LYS A 7 -13.00 -3.03 5.76
N ASP A 8 -12.07 -2.31 6.38
CA ASP A 8 -10.62 -2.59 6.31
C ASP A 8 -10.07 -2.54 4.86
N ARG A 9 -10.73 -1.80 3.95
CA ARG A 9 -10.38 -1.72 2.52
C ARG A 9 -8.94 -1.27 2.26
N ALA A 10 -8.40 -0.37 3.07
CA ALA A 10 -7.01 0.07 2.91
C ALA A 10 -6.02 -1.06 3.25
N LEU A 11 -6.28 -1.78 4.35
CA LEU A 11 -5.47 -2.91 4.80
C LEU A 11 -5.52 -4.06 3.78
N ASN A 12 -6.73 -4.43 3.36
CA ASN A 12 -6.91 -5.49 2.35
C ASN A 12 -6.25 -5.10 1.01
N ALA A 13 -6.36 -3.84 0.59
CA ALA A 13 -5.75 -3.38 -0.66
C ALA A 13 -4.21 -3.41 -0.61
N VAL A 14 -3.59 -3.17 0.55
CA VAL A 14 -2.13 -3.28 0.68
C VAL A 14 -1.68 -4.73 0.76
N GLU A 15 -2.38 -5.59 1.49
CA GLU A 15 -2.09 -7.04 1.54
C GLU A 15 -2.14 -7.65 0.13
N ASP A 16 -3.20 -7.36 -0.63
CA ASP A 16 -3.33 -7.75 -2.03
C ASP A 16 -2.20 -7.18 -2.89
N ALA A 17 -1.73 -5.96 -2.60
CA ALA A 17 -0.63 -5.35 -3.33
C ALA A 17 0.70 -6.06 -3.08
N LEU A 18 0.93 -6.52 -1.86
CA LEU A 18 2.12 -7.25 -1.41
C LEU A 18 2.12 -8.72 -1.87
N HIS A 19 0.94 -9.33 -2.03
CA HIS A 19 0.79 -10.71 -2.50
C HIS A 19 0.59 -10.83 -4.02
N GLY A 20 0.60 -9.71 -4.76
CA GLY A 20 0.40 -9.75 -6.20
C GLY A 20 1.55 -10.43 -6.95
N SER A 21 1.27 -10.97 -8.13
CA SER A 21 2.21 -11.75 -8.99
C SER A 21 3.56 -11.07 -9.29
N LEU A 22 3.69 -9.75 -9.17
CA LEU A 22 4.98 -9.06 -9.30
C LEU A 22 5.86 -9.12 -8.04
N MET A 23 5.28 -9.45 -6.88
CA MET A 23 5.93 -9.49 -5.56
C MET A 23 6.15 -10.92 -5.06
N GLU A 24 5.55 -11.95 -5.67
CA GLU A 24 5.69 -13.35 -5.21
C GLU A 24 7.14 -13.84 -5.14
N ASP A 25 8.03 -13.28 -5.97
CA ASP A 25 9.48 -13.57 -5.98
C ASP A 25 10.33 -12.51 -5.26
N THR A 26 9.72 -11.41 -4.79
CA THR A 26 10.42 -10.25 -4.22
C THR A 26 9.94 -9.98 -2.81
N ASP A 27 10.80 -10.29 -1.86
CA ASP A 27 10.58 -10.06 -0.46
C ASP A 27 10.84 -8.59 -0.08
N ILE A 28 9.79 -7.88 0.34
CA ILE A 28 9.92 -6.47 0.75
C ILE A 28 10.78 -6.28 2.00
N ARG A 29 11.11 -7.37 2.74
CA ARG A 29 12.02 -7.33 3.90
C ARG A 29 13.41 -6.80 3.56
N GLY A 30 13.85 -6.93 2.30
CA GLY A 30 15.15 -6.40 1.85
C GLY A 30 15.08 -5.01 1.24
N ALA A 31 13.91 -4.37 1.16
CA ALA A 31 13.75 -3.09 0.49
C ALA A 31 14.31 -1.93 1.34
N LYS A 32 15.20 -1.14 0.77
CA LYS A 32 15.72 0.10 1.40
C LYS A 32 14.86 1.33 1.10
N GLY A 33 14.01 1.26 0.08
CA GLY A 33 13.06 2.33 -0.22
C GLY A 33 11.75 1.77 -0.75
N ILE A 34 10.63 2.28 -0.24
CA ILE A 34 9.29 1.90 -0.67
C ILE A 34 8.49 3.15 -1.06
N LEU A 35 7.90 3.13 -2.26
CA LEU A 35 6.93 4.12 -2.71
C LEU A 35 5.54 3.49 -2.76
N VAL A 36 4.58 4.11 -2.08
CA VAL A 36 3.17 3.70 -2.10
C VAL A 36 2.32 4.77 -2.76
N HIS A 37 1.48 4.36 -3.72
CA HIS A 37 0.42 5.21 -4.23
C HIS A 37 -0.94 4.68 -3.79
N VAL A 38 -1.72 5.54 -3.14
CA VAL A 38 -3.10 5.27 -2.74
C VAL A 38 -4.05 6.01 -3.69
N SER A 39 -5.08 5.32 -4.17
CA SER A 39 -6.17 5.95 -4.92
C SER A 39 -7.52 5.45 -4.41
N GLY A 40 -8.50 6.35 -4.24
CA GLY A 40 -9.82 5.94 -3.74
C GLY A 40 -10.82 7.09 -3.61
N PRO A 41 -11.97 6.85 -2.97
CA PRO A 41 -12.97 7.87 -2.69
C PRO A 41 -12.47 8.92 -1.70
N LYS A 42 -13.05 10.12 -1.73
CA LYS A 42 -12.74 11.21 -0.77
C LYS A 42 -13.06 10.88 0.69
N ASP A 43 -13.87 9.85 0.92
CA ASP A 43 -14.16 9.35 2.27
C ASP A 43 -13.08 8.40 2.82
N THR A 44 -12.03 8.12 2.04
CA THR A 44 -10.86 7.37 2.51
C THR A 44 -10.16 8.18 3.60
N SER A 45 -10.18 7.67 4.82
CA SER A 45 -9.63 8.36 5.97
C SER A 45 -8.12 8.22 6.05
N ALA A 46 -7.46 9.22 6.63
CA ALA A 46 -6.02 9.15 6.91
C ALA A 46 -5.68 8.00 7.87
N TYR A 47 -6.62 7.63 8.76
CA TYR A 47 -6.45 6.51 9.69
C TYR A 47 -6.35 5.17 8.96
N GLU A 48 -7.28 4.89 8.03
CA GLU A 48 -7.24 3.69 7.19
C GLU A 48 -5.92 3.56 6.43
N ILE A 49 -5.40 4.67 5.89
CA ILE A 49 -4.13 4.69 5.16
C ILE A 49 -2.95 4.44 6.11
N GLN A 50 -2.96 5.07 7.29
CA GLN A 50 -1.88 4.90 8.27
C GLN A 50 -1.75 3.45 8.73
N GLU A 51 -2.87 2.76 8.98
CA GLU A 51 -2.84 1.33 9.31
C GLU A 51 -2.18 0.49 8.21
N ALA A 52 -2.49 0.79 6.94
CA ALA A 52 -1.86 0.13 5.80
C ALA A 52 -0.35 0.45 5.68
N MET A 53 0.07 1.69 5.97
CA MET A 53 1.50 2.06 5.92
C MET A 53 2.28 1.38 7.03
N SER A 54 1.73 1.31 8.25
CA SER A 54 2.37 0.62 9.37
C SER A 54 2.59 -0.88 9.09
N LEU A 55 1.64 -1.53 8.40
CA LEU A 55 1.85 -2.92 7.95
C LEU A 55 3.05 -3.06 7.01
N ILE A 56 3.23 -2.12 6.07
CA ILE A 56 4.39 -2.15 5.16
C ILE A 56 5.69 -1.94 5.93
N GLU A 57 5.74 -0.96 6.83
CA GLU A 57 6.93 -0.68 7.66
C GLU A 57 7.30 -1.90 8.53
N ASP A 58 6.32 -2.56 9.15
CA ASP A 58 6.53 -3.76 9.97
C ASP A 58 7.10 -4.96 9.18
N MET A 59 6.83 -5.00 7.86
CA MET A 59 7.30 -6.06 6.97
C MET A 59 8.60 -5.72 6.25
N ALA A 60 9.01 -4.46 6.24
CA ALA A 60 10.18 -3.98 5.52
C ALA A 60 11.45 -4.02 6.39
N ASP A 61 12.57 -3.54 5.83
CA ASP A 61 13.82 -3.35 6.56
C ASP A 61 13.69 -2.23 7.61
N GLU A 62 14.39 -2.34 8.75
CA GLU A 62 14.31 -1.37 9.85
C GLU A 62 14.73 0.05 9.46
N ASP A 63 15.58 0.18 8.43
CA ASP A 63 16.06 1.45 7.89
C ASP A 63 15.36 1.84 6.57
N VAL A 64 14.17 1.28 6.29
CA VAL A 64 13.45 1.57 5.05
C VAL A 64 13.04 3.05 4.97
N GLU A 65 13.28 3.69 3.83
CA GLU A 65 12.67 4.97 3.50
C GLU A 65 11.30 4.73 2.84
N LEU A 66 10.21 4.94 3.60
CA LEU A 66 8.86 4.85 3.08
C LEU A 66 8.32 6.22 2.67
N ILE A 67 7.95 6.35 1.40
CA ILE A 67 7.28 7.52 0.83
C ILE A 67 5.91 7.08 0.34
N TRP A 68 4.88 7.87 0.63
CA TRP A 68 3.55 7.62 0.09
C TRP A 68 2.88 8.89 -0.43
N GLY A 69 1.98 8.71 -1.39
CA GLY A 69 1.13 9.76 -1.92
C GLY A 69 -0.26 9.23 -2.25
N ALA A 70 -1.25 10.13 -2.25
CA ALA A 70 -2.63 9.75 -2.46
C ALA A 70 -3.34 10.60 -3.52
N SER A 71 -4.27 10.00 -4.25
CA SER A 71 -5.21 10.66 -5.15
C SER A 71 -6.64 10.27 -4.80
N PHE A 72 -7.49 11.25 -4.51
CA PHE A 72 -8.89 11.00 -4.14
C PHE A 72 -9.84 11.66 -5.12
N SER A 73 -10.85 10.90 -5.55
CA SER A 73 -11.85 11.35 -6.53
C SER A 73 -13.26 10.94 -6.12
N ASP A 74 -14.26 11.75 -6.47
CA ASP A 74 -15.67 11.40 -6.31
C ASP A 74 -16.10 10.29 -7.30
N GLU A 75 -15.31 10.07 -8.36
CA GLU A 75 -15.55 9.06 -9.39
C GLU A 75 -15.00 7.68 -9.01
N ALA A 76 -14.26 7.56 -7.90
CA ALA A 76 -13.58 6.33 -7.48
C ALA A 76 -14.51 5.25 -6.90
N GLY A 77 -15.81 5.52 -6.78
CA GLY A 77 -16.78 4.58 -6.22
C GLY A 77 -16.52 4.33 -4.73
N ASP A 78 -16.50 3.06 -4.31
CA ASP A 78 -16.30 2.63 -2.92
C ASP A 78 -14.97 1.88 -2.70
N GLU A 79 -14.14 1.79 -3.74
CA GLU A 79 -12.90 0.99 -3.75
C GLU A 79 -11.67 1.84 -3.42
N VAL A 80 -10.77 1.27 -2.61
CA VAL A 80 -9.42 1.77 -2.41
C VAL A 80 -8.47 0.86 -3.16
N ALA A 81 -7.58 1.45 -3.95
CA ALA A 81 -6.52 0.76 -4.63
C ALA A 81 -5.17 1.26 -4.16
N MET A 82 -4.25 0.33 -3.92
CA MET A 82 -2.88 0.62 -3.53
C MET A 82 -1.89 -0.02 -4.49
N THR A 83 -0.88 0.76 -4.86
CA THR A 83 0.27 0.31 -5.63
C THR A 83 1.51 0.48 -4.77
N VAL A 84 2.17 -0.63 -4.45
CA VAL A 84 3.44 -0.66 -3.72
C VAL A 84 4.57 -0.88 -4.71
N ILE A 85 5.62 -0.07 -4.58
CA ILE A 85 6.84 -0.13 -5.39
C ILE A 85 8.00 -0.24 -4.42
N ALA A 86 8.64 -1.42 -4.36
CA ALA A 86 9.81 -1.66 -3.54
C ALA A 86 11.09 -1.48 -4.36
N THR A 87 12.10 -0.86 -3.77
CA THR A 87 13.40 -0.57 -4.39
C THR A 87 14.55 -0.86 -3.42
N GLY A 88 15.76 -0.98 -3.95
CA GLY A 88 16.94 -1.32 -3.13
C GLY A 88 16.86 -2.72 -2.52
N LEU A 89 16.29 -3.67 -3.26
CA LEU A 89 16.15 -5.08 -2.87
C LEU A 89 17.53 -5.75 -2.81
N SER A 90 17.77 -6.57 -1.79
CA SER A 90 19.03 -7.32 -1.57
C SER A 90 18.80 -8.79 -1.28
#